data_AF-A0AAA9TYG5-F1
#
_entry.id   AF-A0AAA9TYG5-F1
#
_cell.length_a   1.000
_cell.length_b   1.000
_cell.length_c   1.000
_cell.angle_alpha   90.00
_cell.angle_beta   90.00
_cell.angle_gamma   90.00
#
_symmetry.space_group_name_H-M   'P 1'
#
loop_
_entity.id
_entity.type
_entity.pdbx_description
1 polymer ?
#
loop_
_entity_poly.entity_id
_entity_poly.type
_entity_poly.pdbx_seq_one_letter_code
_entity_poly.pdbx_strand_id
1 'polypeptide(L)'
;MKFAEHLSAHITPEWRKQYIQYEAFKDMLYSAQDQAPSVEVTDEDTVKRYFAKFEEKFFQTCEKELAKINTFYSEKLAEAQRRFATLQNELQSSLDAQKESTGVTTLRQRRKPVFHLSHEERVQHRNIKDLKLAFSEFYLSLILLQNYQNLNFTGFRKILKKHDKILETSRGADWRVAHVEVAPFYTCKKINQLISETEAVVTNELEDGDRQKAMKRLRVPPLGAAQPAPAWTTFRVGLFCGIFIVLNITLVLAAIFKLEAGRNIWPLIRIYRGGFLLIEFLFLLGINTYGWRQAGVNHVLIFELNPRSNLSHQHLFEIAGFLGILWCLSLLACFFAPISVIPTYVYPLALYGFMVFFLINPTKTFYYKSRFWLLKLLNQKFATNIHMVCGLLFSAFLLGFALSSACADTETQKEPFLI
;
A
#
# COMPACT_ATOMS: atom_id res chain seq x y z
N MET A 1 26.61 -2.34 -5.04
CA MET A 1 25.39 -2.48 -5.85
C MET A 1 24.11 -2.14 -5.05
N LYS A 2 23.93 -2.64 -3.83
CA LYS A 2 22.71 -2.53 -3.00
C LYS A 2 22.07 -1.14 -2.74
N PHE A 3 22.73 0.01 -2.97
CA PHE A 3 22.12 1.31 -2.62
C PHE A 3 21.09 1.81 -3.66
N ALA A 4 21.30 1.57 -4.95
CA ALA A 4 20.33 1.97 -5.97
C ALA A 4 19.01 1.21 -5.78
N GLU A 5 19.10 -0.11 -5.52
CA GLU A 5 17.97 -0.97 -5.12
C GLU A 5 17.31 -0.48 -3.83
N HIS A 6 18.11 -0.20 -2.79
CA HIS A 6 17.60 0.31 -1.52
C HIS A 6 16.88 1.65 -1.68
N LEU A 7 17.43 2.58 -2.46
CA LEU A 7 16.80 3.87 -2.74
C LEU A 7 15.48 3.64 -3.49
N SER A 8 15.48 2.85 -4.55
CA SER A 8 14.27 2.52 -5.32
C SER A 8 13.17 1.89 -4.47
N ALA A 9 13.52 0.98 -3.57
CA ALA A 9 12.57 0.29 -2.69
C ALA A 9 11.97 1.19 -1.60
N HIS A 10 12.67 2.23 -1.16
CA HIS A 10 12.25 3.11 -0.07
C HIS A 10 11.75 4.49 -0.52
N ILE A 11 11.65 4.72 -1.84
CA ILE A 11 11.09 5.96 -2.39
C ILE A 11 9.58 6.02 -2.16
N THR A 12 9.13 7.19 -1.70
CA THR A 12 7.72 7.58 -1.73
C THR A 12 7.32 7.89 -3.19
N PRO A 13 6.40 7.12 -3.82
CA PRO A 13 6.10 7.22 -5.26
C PRO A 13 5.65 8.59 -5.69
N GLU A 14 4.83 9.23 -4.88
CA GLU A 14 4.29 10.56 -5.10
C GLU A 14 5.43 11.57 -5.26
N TRP A 15 6.59 11.28 -4.68
CA TRP A 15 7.77 12.14 -4.65
C TRP A 15 8.93 11.58 -5.49
N ARG A 16 8.73 10.50 -6.26
CA ARG A 16 9.81 9.79 -6.99
C ARG A 16 10.68 10.75 -7.81
N LYS A 17 10.08 11.68 -8.54
CA LYS A 17 10.79 12.68 -9.38
C LYS A 17 11.64 13.67 -8.58
N GLN A 18 11.34 13.84 -7.30
CA GLN A 18 11.99 14.79 -6.41
C GLN A 18 13.21 14.21 -5.70
N TYR A 19 13.41 12.89 -5.74
CA TYR A 19 14.63 12.29 -5.21
C TYR A 19 15.82 12.56 -6.13
N ILE A 20 17.02 12.45 -5.57
CA ILE A 20 18.28 12.47 -6.31
C ILE A 20 18.25 11.42 -7.43
N GLN A 21 18.58 11.82 -8.65
CA GLN A 21 18.70 10.93 -9.80
C GLN A 21 20.00 10.09 -9.72
N TYR A 22 20.07 9.22 -8.72
CA TYR A 22 21.28 8.47 -8.39
C TYR A 22 21.78 7.57 -9.52
N GLU A 23 20.86 6.96 -10.28
CA GLU A 23 21.23 6.11 -11.41
C GLU A 23 21.77 6.93 -12.58
N ALA A 24 21.13 8.06 -12.90
CA ALA A 24 21.63 8.97 -13.94
C ALA A 24 23.04 9.51 -13.62
N PHE A 25 23.34 9.80 -12.36
CA PHE A 25 24.71 10.17 -11.97
C PHE A 25 25.71 9.01 -12.11
N LYS A 26 25.28 7.77 -11.83
CA LYS A 26 26.14 6.60 -12.06
C LYS A 26 26.45 6.46 -13.54
N ASP A 27 25.43 6.53 -14.39
CA ASP A 27 25.58 6.42 -15.83
C ASP A 27 26.49 7.53 -16.36
N MET A 28 26.32 8.76 -15.86
CA MET A 28 27.19 9.90 -16.17
C MET A 28 28.67 9.62 -15.81
N LEU A 29 28.94 9.04 -14.64
CA LEU A 29 30.31 8.66 -14.22
C LEU A 29 30.88 7.52 -15.07
N TYR A 30 30.07 6.53 -15.43
CA TYR A 30 30.51 5.42 -16.29
C TYR A 30 30.79 5.90 -17.72
N SER A 31 29.93 6.73 -18.29
CA SER A 31 30.18 7.34 -19.61
C SER A 31 31.44 8.20 -19.60
N ALA A 32 31.73 8.90 -18.49
CA ALA A 32 32.95 9.70 -18.39
C ALA A 32 34.21 8.84 -18.43
N GLN A 33 34.18 7.67 -17.80
CA GLN A 33 35.27 6.70 -17.80
C GLN A 33 35.43 6.00 -19.15
N ASP A 34 34.33 5.63 -19.80
CA ASP A 34 34.32 4.95 -21.11
C ASP A 34 34.78 5.88 -22.25
N GLN A 35 34.41 7.15 -22.18
CA GLN A 35 34.77 8.18 -23.18
C GLN A 35 36.11 8.88 -22.85
N ALA A 36 36.81 8.46 -21.79
CA ALA A 36 38.05 9.09 -21.38
C ALA A 36 39.15 8.85 -22.44
N PRO A 37 39.78 9.90 -23.00
CA PRO A 37 40.90 9.74 -23.91
C PRO A 37 42.10 9.11 -23.17
N SER A 38 42.73 8.10 -23.79
CA SER A 38 43.93 7.48 -23.22
C SER A 38 45.12 8.42 -23.33
N VAL A 39 45.86 8.56 -22.23
CA VAL A 39 47.11 9.34 -22.16
C VAL A 39 48.21 8.81 -23.09
N GLU A 40 48.08 7.56 -23.55
CA GLU A 40 48.99 6.95 -24.52
C GLU A 40 48.71 7.38 -25.96
N VAL A 41 47.49 7.88 -26.23
CA VAL A 41 46.98 8.20 -27.58
C VAL A 41 46.87 9.70 -27.81
N THR A 42 46.70 10.50 -26.75
CA THR A 42 46.52 11.96 -26.82
C THR A 42 47.45 12.70 -25.86
N ASP A 43 47.64 14.00 -26.08
CA ASP A 43 48.40 14.87 -25.18
C ASP A 43 47.78 14.96 -23.78
N GLU A 44 48.62 15.14 -22.76
CA GLU A 44 48.18 15.19 -21.35
C GLU A 44 47.22 16.38 -21.08
N ASP A 45 47.35 17.47 -21.85
CA ASP A 45 46.52 18.66 -21.72
C ASP A 45 45.09 18.43 -22.24
N THR A 46 44.89 17.66 -23.31
CA THR A 46 43.54 17.28 -23.75
C THR A 46 42.84 16.38 -22.75
N VAL A 47 43.55 15.44 -22.10
CA VAL A 47 43.01 14.60 -21.02
C VAL A 47 42.58 15.46 -19.84
N LYS A 48 43.42 16.41 -19.38
CA LYS A 48 43.08 17.36 -18.32
C LYS A 48 41.86 18.21 -18.68
N ARG A 49 41.79 18.73 -19.91
CA ARG A 49 40.67 19.53 -20.40
C ARG A 49 39.37 18.72 -20.45
N TYR A 50 39.44 17.45 -20.82
CA TYR A 50 38.29 16.55 -20.82
C TYR A 50 37.72 16.37 -19.41
N PHE A 51 38.56 16.02 -18.43
CA PHE A 51 38.11 15.85 -17.05
C PHE A 51 37.63 17.18 -16.43
N ALA A 52 38.27 18.31 -16.74
CA ALA A 52 37.79 19.62 -16.29
C ALA A 52 36.37 19.94 -16.82
N LYS A 53 36.11 19.66 -18.11
CA LYS A 53 34.77 19.84 -18.71
C LYS A 53 33.74 18.89 -18.11
N PHE A 54 34.14 17.65 -17.81
CA PHE A 54 33.28 16.69 -17.14
C PHE A 54 32.93 17.14 -15.71
N GLU A 55 33.92 17.54 -14.92
CA GLU A 55 33.77 18.03 -13.55
C GLU A 55 32.81 19.21 -13.48
N GLU A 56 32.94 20.18 -14.39
CA GLU A 56 32.01 21.30 -14.49
C GLU A 56 30.57 20.83 -14.77
N LYS A 57 30.37 19.93 -15.74
CA LYS A 57 29.05 19.36 -16.03
C LYS A 57 28.48 18.57 -14.85
N PHE A 58 29.32 17.80 -14.16
CA PHE A 58 28.93 16.97 -13.03
C PHE A 58 28.44 17.84 -11.87
N PHE A 59 29.23 18.84 -11.45
CA PHE A 59 28.85 19.73 -10.36
C PHE A 59 27.67 20.64 -10.70
N GLN A 60 27.55 21.13 -11.94
CA GLN A 60 26.34 21.82 -12.38
C GLN A 60 25.09 20.93 -12.27
N THR A 61 25.22 19.62 -12.52
CA THR A 61 24.12 18.67 -12.33
C THR A 61 23.85 18.44 -10.84
N CYS A 62 24.87 18.37 -10.00
CA CYS A 62 24.72 18.30 -8.54
C CYS A 62 24.00 19.53 -7.98
N GLU A 63 24.33 20.74 -8.44
CA GLU A 63 23.67 21.98 -8.05
C GLU A 63 22.19 21.99 -8.44
N LYS A 64 21.86 21.57 -9.68
CA LYS A 64 20.46 21.44 -10.14
C LYS A 64 19.67 20.46 -9.28
N GLU A 65 20.23 19.29 -9.01
CA GLU A 65 19.58 18.27 -8.18
C GLU A 65 19.43 18.73 -6.72
N LEU A 66 20.43 19.42 -6.17
CA LEU A 66 20.39 19.98 -4.83
C LEU A 66 19.33 21.09 -4.72
N ALA A 67 19.25 21.98 -5.70
CA ALA A 67 18.22 23.02 -5.76
C ALA A 67 16.81 22.44 -5.83
N LYS A 68 16.60 21.39 -6.64
CA LYS A 68 15.34 20.65 -6.71
C LYS A 68 14.94 20.09 -5.35
N ILE A 69 15.86 19.38 -4.69
CA ILE A 69 15.62 18.75 -3.38
C ILE A 69 15.34 19.79 -2.30
N ASN A 70 16.11 20.89 -2.27
CA ASN A 70 15.90 22.00 -1.35
C ASN A 70 14.52 22.63 -1.52
N THR A 71 14.14 22.94 -2.77
CA THR A 71 12.85 23.58 -3.08
C THR A 71 11.70 22.71 -2.61
N PHE A 72 11.72 21.43 -2.97
CA PHE A 72 10.67 20.48 -2.57
C PHE A 72 10.61 20.29 -1.05
N TYR A 73 11.76 20.14 -0.38
CA TYR A 73 11.80 19.97 1.07
C TYR A 73 11.27 21.20 1.81
N SER A 74 11.68 22.41 1.40
CA SER A 74 11.21 23.66 1.99
C SER A 74 9.72 23.86 1.81
N GLU A 75 9.18 23.54 0.64
CA GLU A 75 7.73 23.57 0.37
C GLU A 75 6.98 22.60 1.30
N LYS A 76 7.44 21.34 1.39
CA LYS A 76 6.81 20.32 2.24
C LYS A 76 6.93 20.64 3.72
N LEU A 77 8.03 21.23 4.16
CA LEU A 77 8.21 21.67 5.54
C LEU A 77 7.24 22.81 5.88
N ALA A 78 7.09 23.80 5.00
CA ALA A 78 6.14 24.89 5.21
C ALA A 78 4.68 24.40 5.21
N GLU A 79 4.34 23.49 4.30
CA GLU A 79 3.04 22.81 4.29
C GLU A 79 2.79 22.07 5.61
N ALA A 80 3.78 21.33 6.11
CA ALA A 80 3.68 20.61 7.37
C ALA A 80 3.47 21.55 8.57
N GLN A 81 4.19 22.68 8.63
CA GLN A 81 4.02 23.68 9.67
C GLN A 81 2.60 24.30 9.67
N ARG A 82 2.06 24.63 8.50
CA ARG A 82 0.69 25.15 8.38
C ARG A 82 -0.36 24.13 8.81
N ARG A 83 -0.20 22.88 8.36
CA ARG A 83 -1.09 21.78 8.75
C ARG A 83 -1.05 21.54 10.26
N PHE A 84 0.13 21.58 10.87
CA PHE A 84 0.26 21.44 12.32
C PHE A 84 -0.52 22.51 13.08
N ALA A 85 -0.34 23.79 12.72
CA ALA A 85 -1.07 24.89 13.35
C ALA A 85 -2.59 24.76 13.18
N THR A 86 -3.05 24.31 12.01
CA THR A 86 -4.47 24.08 11.74
C THR A 86 -5.04 22.96 12.63
N LEU A 87 -4.34 21.83 12.70
CA LEU A 87 -4.74 20.69 13.53
C LEU A 87 -4.72 21.01 15.03
N GLN A 88 -3.76 21.82 15.49
CA GLN A 88 -3.74 22.31 16.86
C GLN A 88 -4.95 23.20 17.17
N ASN A 89 -5.31 24.12 16.28
CA ASN A 89 -6.48 24.98 16.47
C ASN A 89 -7.78 24.16 16.47
N GLU A 90 -7.93 23.19 15.56
CA GLU A 90 -9.08 22.28 15.53
C GLU A 90 -9.18 21.43 16.81
N LEU A 91 -8.04 20.93 17.31
CA LEU A 91 -7.97 20.21 18.58
C LEU A 91 -8.39 21.08 19.77
N GLN A 92 -7.84 22.29 19.85
CA GLN A 92 -8.15 23.21 20.93
C GLN A 92 -9.63 23.57 20.95
N SER A 93 -10.20 23.91 19.79
CA SER A 93 -11.64 24.20 19.67
C SER A 93 -12.53 23.01 20.07
N SER A 94 -12.10 21.78 19.77
CA SER A 94 -12.81 20.57 20.17
C SER A 94 -12.73 20.32 21.68
N LEU A 95 -11.56 20.57 22.30
CA LEU A 95 -11.35 20.47 23.75
C LEU A 95 -12.18 21.51 24.51
N ASP A 96 -12.23 22.74 24.03
CA ASP A 96 -12.99 23.83 24.66
C ASP A 96 -14.50 23.55 24.58
N ALA A 97 -15.00 23.04 23.45
CA ALA A 97 -16.39 22.59 23.32
C ALA A 97 -16.73 21.45 24.30
N GLN A 98 -15.79 20.54 24.59
CA GLN A 98 -16.00 19.51 25.61
C GLN A 98 -16.05 20.09 27.03
N LYS A 99 -15.19 21.05 27.36
CA LYS A 99 -15.19 21.73 28.66
C LYS A 99 -16.49 22.50 28.91
N GLU A 100 -16.99 23.23 27.92
CA GLU A 100 -18.26 23.95 28.01
C GLU A 100 -19.44 22.99 28.25
N SER A 101 -19.49 21.87 27.53
CA SER A 101 -20.53 20.85 27.73
C SER A 101 -20.49 20.21 29.13
N THR A 102 -19.29 20.10 29.73
CA THR A 102 -19.10 19.55 31.07
C THR A 102 -19.41 20.59 32.16
N GLY A 103 -19.05 21.86 31.94
CA GLY A 103 -19.30 22.97 32.87
C GLY A 103 -20.79 23.26 33.09
N VAL A 104 -21.65 23.08 32.08
CA VAL A 104 -23.11 23.28 32.20
C VAL A 104 -23.77 22.16 33.03
N THR A 105 -23.15 20.98 33.14
CA THR A 105 -23.73 19.84 33.87
C THR A 105 -23.53 19.87 35.39
N THR A 106 -22.67 20.74 35.92
CA THR A 106 -22.39 20.81 37.37
C THR A 106 -23.51 21.48 38.18
N LEU A 107 -24.39 22.26 37.54
CA LEU A 107 -25.51 22.94 38.22
C LEU A 107 -26.84 22.17 38.19
N ARG A 108 -26.90 21.01 37.53
CA ARG A 108 -28.14 20.22 37.46
C ARG A 108 -27.83 18.72 37.49
N GLN A 109 -27.36 18.23 38.64
CA GLN A 109 -27.34 16.80 38.95
C GLN A 109 -28.78 16.27 39.07
N ARG A 110 -29.39 15.94 37.93
CA ARG A 110 -30.57 15.07 37.88
C ARG A 110 -30.18 13.82 37.08
N ARG A 111 -30.18 12.69 37.79
CA ARG A 111 -29.89 11.31 37.34
C ARG A 111 -30.17 11.10 35.85
N LYS A 112 -29.13 10.87 35.02
CA LYS A 112 -29.29 10.43 33.62
C LYS A 112 -29.38 8.89 33.57
N PRO A 113 -30.38 8.30 32.89
CA PRO A 113 -30.46 6.86 32.66
C PRO A 113 -29.39 6.38 31.66
N VAL A 114 -28.98 5.13 31.80
CA VAL A 114 -27.72 4.52 31.29
C VAL A 114 -27.64 4.33 29.76
N PHE A 115 -28.64 4.69 28.96
CA PHE A 115 -28.61 4.38 27.52
C PHE A 115 -29.17 5.48 26.62
N HIS A 116 -28.38 6.53 26.35
CA HIS A 116 -28.25 7.16 25.03
C HIS A 116 -27.19 8.27 25.11
N LEU A 117 -26.05 8.15 24.41
CA LEU A 117 -25.21 9.32 24.11
C LEU A 117 -26.09 10.35 23.37
N SER A 118 -26.14 11.57 23.87
CA SER A 118 -26.85 12.68 23.22
C SER A 118 -26.31 12.91 21.81
N HIS A 119 -27.12 13.48 20.91
CA HIS A 119 -26.71 13.76 19.53
C HIS A 119 -25.41 14.58 19.49
N GLU A 120 -25.27 15.53 20.41
CA GLU A 120 -24.11 16.38 20.59
C GLU A 120 -22.85 15.58 21.00
N GLU A 121 -22.93 14.72 22.03
CA GLU A 121 -21.82 13.84 22.43
C GLU A 121 -21.41 12.87 21.30
N ARG A 122 -22.36 12.42 20.46
CA ARG A 122 -22.06 11.58 19.28
C ARG A 122 -21.31 12.34 18.19
N VAL A 123 -21.65 13.61 17.95
CA VAL A 123 -20.98 14.47 16.99
C VAL A 123 -19.57 14.81 17.48
N GLN A 124 -19.41 15.15 18.76
CA GLN A 124 -18.10 15.41 19.39
C GLN A 124 -17.18 14.18 19.34
N HIS A 125 -17.71 12.99 19.62
CA HIS A 125 -16.92 11.76 19.55
C HIS A 125 -16.54 11.35 18.11
N ARG A 126 -17.31 11.76 17.10
CA ARG A 126 -16.91 11.63 15.68
C ARG A 126 -15.79 12.61 15.35
N ASN A 127 -15.93 13.87 15.77
CA ASN A 127 -14.92 14.91 15.57
C ASN A 127 -13.55 14.50 16.14
N ILE A 128 -13.49 14.01 17.39
CA ILE A 128 -12.24 13.51 17.99
C ILE A 128 -11.67 12.32 17.22
N LYS A 129 -12.51 11.40 16.70
CA LYS A 129 -12.02 10.27 15.90
C LYS A 129 -11.40 10.72 14.58
N ASP A 130 -12.02 11.69 13.93
CA ASP A 130 -11.55 12.26 12.67
C ASP A 130 -10.25 13.04 12.90
N LEU A 131 -10.16 13.77 14.01
CA LEU A 131 -8.96 14.46 14.43
C LEU A 131 -7.80 13.51 14.75
N LYS A 132 -8.07 12.40 15.45
CA LYS A 132 -7.08 11.33 15.66
C LYS A 132 -6.59 10.71 14.35
N LEU A 133 -7.46 10.61 13.33
CA LEU A 133 -7.05 10.16 11.99
C LEU A 133 -6.17 11.21 11.32
N ALA A 134 -6.56 12.49 11.38
CA ALA A 134 -5.82 13.60 10.80
C ALA A 134 -4.42 13.75 11.40
N PHE A 135 -4.27 13.72 12.72
CA PHE A 135 -2.96 13.70 13.38
C PHE A 135 -2.11 12.48 12.99
N SER A 136 -2.74 11.32 12.81
CA SER A 136 -2.04 10.12 12.35
C SER A 136 -1.53 10.27 10.91
N GLU A 137 -2.35 10.79 9.98
CA GLU A 137 -1.93 11.08 8.60
C GLU A 137 -0.85 12.16 8.54
N PHE A 138 -0.99 13.20 9.35
CA PHE A 138 0.00 14.25 9.49
C PHE A 138 1.34 13.71 9.99
N TYR A 139 1.35 12.91 11.07
CA TYR A 139 2.55 12.27 11.58
C TYR A 139 3.22 11.38 10.53
N LEU A 140 2.45 10.59 9.78
CA LEU A 140 2.98 9.80 8.67
C LEU A 140 3.69 10.70 7.64
N SER A 141 3.10 11.84 7.27
CA SER A 141 3.72 12.78 6.33
C SER A 141 5.06 13.34 6.83
N LEU A 142 5.19 13.58 8.15
CA LEU A 142 6.45 14.02 8.76
C LEU A 142 7.53 12.94 8.67
N ILE A 143 7.18 11.68 8.95
CA ILE A 143 8.11 10.55 8.86
C ILE A 143 8.56 10.31 7.42
N LEU A 144 7.65 10.42 6.45
CA LEU A 144 8.01 10.34 5.03
C LEU A 144 8.99 11.45 4.65
N LEU A 145 8.76 12.69 5.11
CA LEU A 145 9.65 13.81 4.84
C LEU A 145 11.03 13.63 5.49
N GLN A 146 11.09 13.08 6.71
CA GLN A 146 12.34 12.72 7.39
C GLN A 146 13.10 11.64 6.61
N ASN A 147 12.41 10.61 6.11
CA ASN A 147 13.01 9.57 5.26
C ASN A 147 13.52 10.15 3.94
N TYR A 148 12.77 11.07 3.32
CA TYR A 148 13.19 11.79 2.12
C TYR A 148 14.51 12.55 2.36
N GLN A 149 14.63 13.30 3.46
CA GLN A 149 15.86 13.98 3.85
C GLN A 149 17.04 12.99 3.99
N ASN A 150 16.86 11.91 4.74
CA ASN A 150 17.90 10.92 5.02
C ASN A 150 18.38 10.18 3.75
N LEU A 151 17.45 9.78 2.88
CA LEU A 151 17.76 9.08 1.63
C LEU A 151 18.52 9.99 0.66
N ASN A 152 18.08 11.24 0.49
CA ASN A 152 18.74 12.18 -0.41
C ASN A 152 20.14 12.57 0.10
N PHE A 153 20.30 12.83 1.40
CA PHE A 153 21.62 13.08 2.00
C PHE A 153 22.56 11.89 1.78
N THR A 154 22.07 10.67 2.03
CA THR A 154 22.85 9.45 1.82
C THR A 154 23.20 9.25 0.33
N GLY A 155 22.29 9.61 -0.56
CA GLY A 155 22.49 9.59 -2.02
C GLY A 155 23.62 10.50 -2.45
N PHE A 156 23.58 11.78 -2.06
CA PHE A 156 24.68 12.73 -2.32
C PHE A 156 26.00 12.25 -1.75
N ARG A 157 26.03 11.82 -0.49
CA ARG A 157 27.25 11.30 0.13
C ARG A 157 27.84 10.12 -0.64
N LYS A 158 27.00 9.18 -1.11
CA LYS A 158 27.47 8.00 -1.84
C LYS A 158 27.89 8.32 -3.27
N ILE A 159 27.19 9.21 -3.97
CA ILE A 159 27.52 9.55 -5.36
C ILE A 159 28.79 10.42 -5.44
N LEU A 160 28.95 11.37 -4.52
CA LEU A 160 30.16 12.19 -4.42
C LEU A 160 31.37 11.33 -4.02
N LYS A 161 31.20 10.38 -3.07
CA LYS A 161 32.25 9.41 -2.76
C LYS A 161 32.59 8.51 -3.96
N LYS A 162 31.61 8.19 -4.81
CA LYS A 162 31.84 7.40 -6.03
C LYS A 162 32.61 8.22 -7.07
N HIS A 163 32.26 9.48 -7.26
CA HIS A 163 32.99 10.44 -8.08
C HIS A 163 34.46 10.50 -7.68
N ASP A 164 34.73 10.76 -6.39
CA ASP A 164 36.09 10.82 -5.82
C ASP A 164 36.89 9.54 -6.03
N LYS A 165 36.22 8.38 -5.96
CA LYS A 165 36.84 7.08 -6.22
C LYS A 165 37.19 6.85 -7.69
N ILE A 166 36.37 7.33 -8.63
CA ILE A 166 36.55 7.10 -10.07
C ILE A 166 37.57 8.07 -10.65
N LEU A 167 37.53 9.34 -10.20
CA LEU A 167 38.39 10.41 -10.69
C LEU A 167 39.61 10.69 -9.79
N GLU A 168 39.80 9.87 -8.75
CA GLU A 168 40.93 9.95 -7.81
C GLU A 168 41.14 11.38 -7.26
N THR A 169 40.04 12.02 -6.87
CA THR A 169 40.01 13.43 -6.42
C THR A 169 39.30 13.60 -5.08
N SER A 170 39.52 14.72 -4.39
CA SER A 170 38.78 15.10 -3.17
C SER A 170 37.63 16.08 -3.41
N ARG A 171 37.45 16.55 -4.66
CA ARG A 171 36.51 17.63 -4.99
C ARG A 171 35.06 17.30 -4.62
N GLY A 172 34.63 16.04 -4.71
CA GLY A 172 33.29 15.62 -4.32
C GLY A 172 33.08 15.71 -2.80
N ALA A 173 34.06 15.32 -2.01
CA ALA A 173 34.05 15.49 -0.55
C ALA A 173 34.00 16.98 -0.16
N ASP A 174 34.81 17.82 -0.82
CA ASP A 174 34.83 19.27 -0.59
C ASP A 174 33.47 19.90 -0.93
N TRP A 175 32.91 19.55 -2.09
CA TRP A 175 31.60 20.03 -2.52
C TRP A 175 30.48 19.59 -1.58
N ARG A 176 30.56 18.36 -1.04
CA ARG A 176 29.59 17.84 -0.06
C ARG A 176 29.57 18.69 1.21
N VAL A 177 30.74 19.03 1.75
CA VAL A 177 30.85 19.85 2.97
C VAL A 177 30.38 21.27 2.67
N ALA A 178 30.81 21.84 1.54
CA ALA A 178 30.48 23.20 1.15
C ALA A 178 29.00 23.43 0.82
N HIS A 179 28.30 22.45 0.24
CA HIS A 179 26.93 22.64 -0.26
C HIS A 179 25.90 21.72 0.39
N VAL A 180 26.19 20.43 0.58
CA VAL A 180 25.20 19.43 1.03
C VAL A 180 25.00 19.44 2.54
N GLU A 181 26.09 19.52 3.32
CA GLU A 181 26.02 19.53 4.79
C GLU A 181 25.41 20.82 5.36
N VAL A 182 25.56 21.94 4.63
CA VAL A 182 24.97 23.24 5.00
C VAL A 182 23.59 23.47 4.37
N ALA A 183 23.13 22.58 3.49
CA ALA A 183 21.88 22.77 2.77
C ALA A 183 20.66 22.83 3.71
N PRO A 184 19.65 23.66 3.39
CA PRO A 184 18.47 23.81 4.23
C PRO A 184 17.68 22.51 4.41
N PHE A 185 17.71 21.59 3.42
CA PHE A 185 17.04 20.30 3.56
C PHE A 185 17.66 19.39 4.65
N TYR A 186 18.92 19.61 5.03
CA TYR A 186 19.65 18.77 5.99
C TYR A 186 19.83 19.44 7.36
N THR A 187 20.17 20.73 7.39
CA THR A 187 20.46 21.47 8.62
C THR A 187 19.21 21.77 9.46
N CYS A 188 18.04 21.82 8.83
CA CYS A 188 16.81 22.22 9.49
C CYS A 188 16.31 21.14 10.48
N LYS A 189 16.57 21.33 11.78
CA LYS A 189 16.06 20.44 12.84
C LYS A 189 14.54 20.60 13.11
N LYS A 190 13.86 21.51 12.42
CA LYS A 190 12.42 21.78 12.61
C LYS A 190 11.56 20.53 12.41
N ILE A 191 11.92 19.65 11.47
CA ILE A 191 11.17 18.41 11.25
C ILE A 191 11.15 17.52 12.50
N ASN A 192 12.28 17.41 13.21
CA ASN A 192 12.37 16.61 14.43
C ASN A 192 11.57 17.26 15.57
N GLN A 193 11.58 18.60 15.66
CA GLN A 193 10.76 19.34 16.62
C GLN A 193 9.27 19.11 16.35
N LEU A 194 8.82 19.25 15.10
CA LEU A 194 7.42 18.99 14.71
C LEU A 194 7.00 17.54 15.02
N ILE A 195 7.88 16.56 14.80
CA ILE A 195 7.60 15.17 15.16
C ILE A 195 7.39 15.04 16.67
N SER A 196 8.31 15.57 17.48
CA SER A 196 8.21 15.49 18.95
C SER A 196 7.00 16.24 19.51
N GLU A 197 6.68 17.42 18.97
CA GLU A 197 5.50 18.20 19.36
C GLU A 197 4.21 17.45 18.97
N THR A 198 4.16 16.85 17.79
CA THR A 198 3.02 16.03 17.35
C THR A 198 2.85 14.81 18.23
N GLU A 199 3.94 14.13 18.61
CA GLU A 199 3.88 13.02 19.57
C GLU A 199 3.28 13.49 20.90
N ALA A 200 3.77 14.61 21.45
CA ALA A 200 3.30 15.14 22.73
C ALA A 200 1.81 15.49 22.70
N VAL A 201 1.33 16.14 21.63
CA VAL A 201 -0.09 16.46 21.46
C VAL A 201 -0.93 15.18 21.41
N VAL A 202 -0.51 14.18 20.65
CA VAL A 202 -1.28 12.93 20.52
C VAL A 202 -1.27 12.11 21.81
N THR A 203 -0.16 12.09 22.55
CA THR A 203 -0.10 11.38 23.84
C THR A 203 -0.95 12.06 24.90
N ASN A 204 -0.82 13.37 25.04
CA ASN A 204 -1.39 14.10 26.16
C ASN A 204 -2.88 14.39 25.94
N GLU A 205 -3.25 14.88 24.76
CA GLU A 205 -4.61 15.38 24.50
C GLU A 205 -5.54 14.31 23.92
N LEU A 206 -5.00 13.33 23.18
CA LEU A 206 -5.82 12.37 22.43
C LEU A 206 -5.88 10.97 23.05
N GLU A 207 -4.84 10.51 23.73
CA GLU A 207 -4.79 9.16 24.33
C GLU A 207 -4.59 9.19 25.86
N ASP A 208 -4.93 10.30 26.51
CA ASP A 208 -5.04 10.43 27.98
C ASP A 208 -3.74 10.03 28.72
N GLY A 209 -2.59 10.36 28.11
CA GLY A 209 -1.26 10.06 28.66
C GLY A 209 -0.67 8.69 28.27
N ASP A 210 -1.41 7.81 27.59
CA ASP A 210 -0.88 6.49 27.18
C ASP A 210 0.00 6.59 25.92
N ARG A 211 1.30 6.81 26.15
CA ARG A 211 2.32 6.88 25.09
C ARG A 211 2.39 5.60 24.26
N GLN A 212 2.19 4.42 24.83
CA GLN A 212 2.31 3.18 24.07
C GLN A 212 1.17 3.03 23.07
N LYS A 213 -0.04 3.35 23.49
CA LYS A 213 -1.23 3.32 22.63
C LYS A 213 -1.18 4.39 21.54
N ALA A 214 -0.73 5.60 21.86
CA ALA A 214 -0.48 6.67 20.90
C ALA A 214 0.57 6.25 19.87
N MET A 215 1.74 5.77 20.30
CA MET A 215 2.81 5.37 19.39
C MET A 215 2.43 4.14 18.55
N LYS A 216 1.66 3.18 19.08
CA LYS A 216 1.13 2.05 18.29
C LYS A 216 0.18 2.51 17.18
N ARG A 217 -0.53 3.62 17.39
CA ARG A 217 -1.47 4.20 16.43
C ARG A 217 -0.79 5.14 15.42
N LEU A 218 0.26 5.83 15.84
CA LEU A 218 1.05 6.74 14.99
C LEU A 218 2.07 6.00 14.13
N ARG A 219 2.70 4.95 14.67
CA ARG A 219 3.65 4.11 13.93
C ARG A 219 2.88 3.29 12.91
N VAL A 220 3.01 3.68 11.65
CA VAL A 220 2.76 2.74 10.54
C VAL A 220 3.69 1.55 10.74
N PRO A 221 3.16 0.31 10.69
CA PRO A 221 3.99 -0.87 10.53
C PRO A 221 5.04 -0.65 9.44
N PRO A 222 6.27 -1.18 9.58
CA PRO A 222 7.31 -0.98 8.57
C PRO A 222 6.74 -1.30 7.19
N LEU A 223 6.92 -0.38 6.23
CA LEU A 223 6.37 -0.46 4.86
C LEU A 223 6.80 -1.72 4.07
N GLY A 224 7.64 -2.57 4.65
CA GLY A 224 8.03 -3.89 4.14
C GLY A 224 8.05 -5.02 5.17
N ALA A 225 7.66 -4.80 6.43
CA ALA A 225 7.53 -5.91 7.37
C ALA A 225 6.17 -6.57 7.15
N ALA A 226 6.18 -7.81 6.66
CA ALA A 226 5.01 -8.67 6.65
C ALA A 226 4.38 -8.61 8.05
N GLN A 227 3.29 -7.86 8.22
CA GLN A 227 2.47 -7.97 9.40
C GLN A 227 1.97 -9.42 9.39
N PRO A 228 2.39 -10.28 10.34
CA PRO A 228 1.74 -11.57 10.48
C PRO A 228 0.30 -11.23 10.81
N ALA A 229 -0.59 -11.53 9.87
CA ALA A 229 -2.00 -11.39 10.13
C ALA A 229 -2.32 -12.20 11.40
N PRO A 230 -3.31 -11.77 12.19
CA PRO A 230 -3.62 -12.41 13.47
C PRO A 230 -3.71 -13.93 13.26
N ALA A 231 -3.08 -14.74 14.11
CA ALA A 231 -3.02 -16.20 13.92
C ALA A 231 -4.41 -16.83 13.64
N TRP A 232 -5.45 -16.22 14.20
CA TRP A 232 -6.86 -16.53 13.97
C TRP A 232 -7.34 -16.40 12.51
N THR A 233 -6.89 -15.39 11.76
CA THR A 233 -7.27 -15.23 10.35
C THR A 233 -6.62 -16.30 9.48
N THR A 234 -5.35 -16.62 9.72
CA THR A 234 -4.65 -17.71 9.03
C THR A 234 -5.34 -19.06 9.25
N PHE A 235 -5.76 -19.34 10.49
CA PHE A 235 -6.52 -20.55 10.81
C PHE A 235 -7.85 -20.62 10.04
N ARG A 236 -8.64 -19.53 10.04
CA ARG A 236 -9.91 -19.48 9.29
C ARG A 236 -9.73 -19.68 7.80
N VAL A 237 -8.70 -19.07 7.20
CA VAL A 237 -8.37 -19.25 5.80
C VAL A 237 -8.04 -20.72 5.51
N GLY A 238 -7.22 -21.35 6.34
CA GLY A 238 -6.91 -22.78 6.24
C GLY A 238 -8.16 -23.65 6.35
N LEU A 239 -9.03 -23.37 7.32
CA LEU A 239 -10.30 -24.08 7.51
C LEU A 239 -11.23 -23.94 6.30
N PHE A 240 -11.45 -22.72 5.79
CA PHE A 240 -12.31 -22.51 4.62
C PHE A 240 -11.73 -23.13 3.36
N CYS A 241 -10.41 -23.07 3.16
CA CYS A 241 -9.75 -23.74 2.05
C CYS A 241 -9.92 -25.27 2.14
N GLY A 242 -9.71 -25.85 3.33
CA GLY A 242 -9.90 -27.29 3.55
C GLY A 242 -11.34 -27.75 3.29
N ILE A 243 -12.33 -27.03 3.83
CA ILE A 243 -13.76 -27.33 3.58
C ILE A 243 -14.07 -27.20 2.08
N PHE A 244 -13.56 -26.16 1.42
CA PHE A 244 -13.78 -25.95 -0.01
C PHE A 244 -13.21 -27.11 -0.85
N ILE A 245 -12.01 -27.60 -0.54
CA ILE A 245 -11.41 -28.76 -1.24
C ILE A 245 -12.28 -30.01 -1.06
N VAL A 246 -12.68 -30.32 0.17
CA VAL A 246 -13.54 -31.50 0.45
C VAL A 246 -14.87 -31.40 -0.29
N LEU A 247 -15.52 -30.23 -0.25
CA LEU A 247 -16.79 -30.00 -0.96
C LEU A 247 -16.65 -30.10 -2.48
N ASN A 248 -15.53 -29.65 -3.06
CA ASN A 248 -15.27 -29.84 -4.49
C ASN A 248 -15.10 -31.32 -4.84
N ILE A 249 -14.39 -32.11 -4.03
CA ILE A 249 -14.28 -33.55 -4.23
C ILE A 249 -15.66 -34.20 -4.15
N THR A 250 -16.47 -33.86 -3.14
CA THR A 250 -17.85 -34.36 -3.02
C THR A 250 -18.71 -33.97 -4.23
N LEU A 251 -18.55 -32.74 -4.74
CA LEU A 251 -19.27 -32.25 -5.91
C LEU A 251 -18.91 -33.05 -7.17
N VAL A 252 -17.62 -33.33 -7.38
CA VAL A 252 -17.14 -34.15 -8.51
C VAL A 252 -17.70 -35.57 -8.41
N LEU A 253 -17.64 -36.20 -7.23
CA LEU A 253 -18.22 -37.52 -7.02
C LEU A 253 -19.74 -37.52 -7.25
N ALA A 254 -20.46 -36.53 -6.70
CA ALA A 254 -21.89 -36.39 -6.93
C ALA A 254 -22.21 -36.22 -8.43
N ALA A 255 -21.43 -35.43 -9.16
CA ALA A 255 -21.57 -35.25 -10.59
C ALA A 255 -21.29 -36.55 -11.38
N ILE A 256 -20.41 -37.43 -10.90
CA ILE A 256 -20.15 -38.72 -11.57
C ILE A 256 -21.29 -39.72 -11.28
N PHE A 257 -21.74 -39.82 -10.03
CA PHE A 257 -22.69 -40.86 -9.61
C PHE A 257 -24.17 -40.50 -9.83
N LYS A 258 -24.54 -39.22 -9.82
CA LYS A 258 -25.95 -38.78 -9.94
C LYS A 258 -26.32 -38.27 -11.33
N LEU A 259 -25.33 -38.05 -12.19
CA LEU A 259 -25.58 -37.55 -13.53
C LEU A 259 -25.91 -38.72 -14.47
N GLU A 260 -27.17 -39.16 -14.45
CA GLU A 260 -27.70 -40.05 -15.47
C GLU A 260 -27.54 -39.43 -16.87
N ALA A 261 -27.18 -40.24 -17.86
CA ALA A 261 -26.83 -39.85 -19.23
C ALA A 261 -27.91 -39.07 -20.01
N GLY A 262 -29.09 -38.81 -19.43
CA GLY A 262 -30.23 -38.14 -20.06
C GLY A 262 -30.59 -36.74 -19.54
N ARG A 263 -29.94 -36.21 -18.47
CA ARG A 263 -30.25 -34.84 -17.99
C ARG A 263 -29.43 -33.77 -18.71
N ASN A 264 -30.13 -32.76 -19.23
CA ASN A 264 -29.51 -31.56 -19.78
C ASN A 264 -28.83 -30.72 -18.67
N ILE A 265 -27.51 -30.90 -18.48
CA ILE A 265 -26.68 -30.14 -17.52
C ILE A 265 -26.30 -28.73 -17.98
N TRP A 266 -26.41 -28.48 -19.28
CA TRP A 266 -25.96 -27.24 -19.90
C TRP A 266 -26.57 -25.97 -19.29
N PRO A 267 -27.87 -25.90 -18.93
CA PRO A 267 -28.43 -24.74 -18.26
C PRO A 267 -27.81 -24.48 -16.89
N LEU A 268 -27.52 -25.54 -16.12
CA LEU A 268 -26.92 -25.44 -14.79
C LEU A 268 -25.49 -24.89 -14.87
N ILE A 269 -24.68 -25.42 -15.79
CA ILE A 269 -23.32 -24.94 -16.04
C ILE A 269 -23.32 -23.47 -16.46
N ARG A 270 -24.23 -23.06 -17.36
CA ARG A 270 -24.34 -21.67 -17.82
C ARG A 270 -24.67 -20.69 -16.70
N ILE A 271 -25.45 -21.10 -15.72
CA ILE A 271 -25.85 -20.25 -14.58
C ILE A 271 -24.74 -20.18 -13.53
N TYR A 272 -24.06 -21.29 -13.22
CA TYR A 272 -23.02 -21.33 -12.18
C TYR A 272 -21.62 -20.90 -12.63
N ARG A 273 -21.34 -20.86 -13.95
CA ARG A 273 -20.03 -20.44 -14.48
C ARG A 273 -19.62 -19.04 -14.04
N GLY A 274 -20.56 -18.09 -13.96
CA GLY A 274 -20.27 -16.70 -13.61
C GLY A 274 -19.80 -16.58 -12.15
N GLY A 275 -20.50 -17.25 -11.23
CA GLY A 275 -20.09 -17.34 -9.83
C GLY A 275 -18.76 -18.04 -9.65
N PHE A 276 -18.52 -19.13 -10.39
CA PHE A 276 -17.25 -19.86 -10.34
C PHE A 276 -16.07 -18.99 -10.78
N LEU A 277 -16.17 -18.32 -11.93
CA LEU A 277 -15.12 -17.42 -12.44
C LEU A 277 -14.81 -16.27 -11.48
N LEU A 278 -15.82 -15.74 -10.78
CA LEU A 278 -15.61 -14.72 -9.75
C LEU A 278 -14.79 -15.26 -8.57
N ILE A 279 -15.11 -16.47 -8.09
CA ILE A 279 -14.41 -17.12 -6.98
C ILE A 279 -12.97 -17.42 -7.38
N GLU A 280 -12.77 -18.00 -8.57
CA GLU A 280 -11.45 -18.29 -9.14
C GLU A 280 -10.60 -17.02 -9.29
N PHE A 281 -11.18 -15.94 -9.81
CA PHE A 281 -10.50 -14.64 -9.91
C PHE A 281 -10.02 -14.12 -8.55
N LEU A 282 -10.83 -14.28 -7.49
CA LEU A 282 -10.44 -13.86 -6.14
C LEU A 282 -9.30 -14.71 -5.57
N PHE A 283 -9.29 -16.02 -5.83
CA PHE A 283 -8.18 -16.90 -5.47
C PHE A 283 -6.89 -16.50 -6.18
N LEU A 284 -6.96 -16.27 -7.50
CA LEU A 284 -5.81 -15.85 -8.30
C LEU A 284 -5.29 -14.47 -7.87
N LEU A 285 -6.17 -13.53 -7.56
CA LEU A 285 -5.78 -12.25 -6.99
C LEU A 285 -5.07 -12.42 -5.64
N GLY A 286 -5.56 -13.34 -4.79
CA GLY A 286 -4.90 -13.71 -3.53
C GLY A 286 -3.49 -14.27 -3.73
N ILE A 287 -3.30 -15.15 -4.73
CA ILE A 287 -2.01 -15.75 -5.09
C ILE A 287 -1.06 -14.69 -5.65
N ASN A 288 -1.51 -13.86 -6.59
CA ASN A 288 -0.69 -12.81 -7.21
C ASN A 288 -0.20 -11.81 -6.19
N THR A 289 -1.09 -11.35 -5.33
CA THR A 289 -0.72 -10.44 -4.25
C THR A 289 0.32 -11.14 -3.33
N TYR A 290 0.17 -12.46 -3.08
CA TYR A 290 1.05 -13.20 -2.17
C TYR A 290 2.45 -13.34 -2.78
N GLY A 291 2.52 -13.66 -4.07
CA GLY A 291 3.76 -13.66 -4.84
C GLY A 291 4.45 -12.30 -4.81
N TRP A 292 3.70 -11.19 -5.02
CA TRP A 292 4.26 -9.85 -4.92
C TRP A 292 4.82 -9.54 -3.53
N ARG A 293 4.17 -9.99 -2.44
CA ARG A 293 4.72 -9.84 -1.09
C ARG A 293 6.01 -10.65 -0.88
N GLN A 294 6.06 -11.89 -1.35
CA GLN A 294 7.25 -12.75 -1.23
C GLN A 294 8.43 -12.18 -2.03
N ALA A 295 8.17 -11.66 -3.22
CA ALA A 295 9.16 -11.02 -4.08
C ALA A 295 9.60 -9.61 -3.60
N GLY A 296 9.10 -9.12 -2.45
CA GLY A 296 9.42 -7.79 -1.94
C GLY A 296 8.83 -6.64 -2.77
N VAL A 297 7.90 -6.93 -3.67
CA VAL A 297 7.22 -5.94 -4.51
C VAL A 297 6.15 -5.23 -3.69
N ASN A 298 6.28 -3.91 -3.55
CA ASN A 298 5.31 -3.10 -2.82
C ASN A 298 4.04 -2.87 -3.67
N HIS A 299 3.20 -3.91 -3.80
CA HIS A 299 1.94 -3.86 -4.56
C HIS A 299 0.96 -2.79 -4.06
N VAL A 300 0.99 -2.48 -2.76
CA VAL A 300 0.21 -1.39 -2.17
C VAL A 300 0.57 -0.06 -2.83
N LEU A 301 1.85 0.09 -3.14
CA LEU A 301 2.43 1.24 -3.80
C LEU A 301 2.14 1.30 -5.29
N ILE A 302 2.26 0.15 -5.97
CA ILE A 302 2.04 0.04 -7.42
C ILE A 302 0.59 0.33 -7.79
N PHE A 303 -0.35 -0.14 -6.98
CA PHE A 303 -1.78 0.06 -7.20
C PHE A 303 -2.36 1.29 -6.47
N GLU A 304 -1.51 2.16 -5.93
CA GLU A 304 -1.91 3.36 -5.16
C GLU A 304 -2.95 3.05 -4.07
N LEU A 305 -2.84 1.88 -3.44
CA LEU A 305 -3.73 1.43 -2.38
C LEU A 305 -3.35 2.10 -1.08
N ASN A 306 -4.35 2.54 -0.32
CA ASN A 306 -4.13 3.12 1.01
C ASN A 306 -3.35 2.13 1.91
N PRO A 307 -2.16 2.48 2.40
CA PRO A 307 -1.30 1.57 3.17
C PRO A 307 -1.90 1.17 4.53
N ARG A 308 -2.88 1.93 5.02
CA ARG A 308 -3.61 1.65 6.26
C ARG A 308 -4.86 0.80 6.06
N SER A 309 -5.35 0.67 4.82
CA SER A 309 -6.60 -0.03 4.50
C SER A 309 -6.47 -0.77 3.17
N ASN A 310 -5.50 -1.68 3.08
CA ASN A 310 -5.40 -2.62 1.98
C ASN A 310 -5.99 -3.98 2.38
N LEU A 311 -6.58 -4.68 1.42
CA LEU A 311 -6.93 -6.08 1.63
C LEU A 311 -5.66 -6.91 1.62
N SER A 312 -5.41 -7.61 2.73
CA SER A 312 -4.36 -8.62 2.78
C SER A 312 -4.78 -9.85 1.95
N HIS A 313 -3.80 -10.53 1.36
CA HIS A 313 -3.83 -11.88 0.80
C HIS A 313 -4.76 -12.83 1.55
N GLN A 314 -4.61 -12.87 2.87
CA GLN A 314 -5.40 -13.74 3.72
C GLN A 314 -6.88 -13.37 3.71
N HIS A 315 -7.20 -12.07 3.68
CA HIS A 315 -8.60 -11.62 3.59
C HIS A 315 -9.19 -11.94 2.21
N LEU A 316 -8.38 -11.87 1.14
CA LEU A 316 -8.79 -12.29 -0.20
C LEU A 316 -9.11 -13.79 -0.22
N PHE A 317 -8.23 -14.62 0.34
CA PHE A 317 -8.47 -16.06 0.45
C PHE A 317 -9.64 -16.41 1.38
N GLU A 318 -9.85 -15.66 2.46
CA GLU A 318 -10.99 -15.88 3.37
C GLU A 318 -12.32 -15.62 2.64
N ILE A 319 -12.42 -14.51 1.90
CA ILE A 319 -13.61 -14.16 1.11
C ILE A 319 -13.82 -15.17 -0.02
N ALA A 320 -12.75 -15.52 -0.76
CA ALA A 320 -12.82 -16.49 -1.84
C ALA A 320 -13.26 -17.88 -1.34
N GLY A 321 -12.69 -18.35 -0.23
CA GLY A 321 -13.07 -19.62 0.40
C GLY A 321 -14.50 -19.62 0.91
N PHE A 322 -14.95 -18.56 1.57
CA PHE A 322 -16.35 -18.44 2.03
C PHE A 322 -17.36 -18.48 0.88
N LEU A 323 -17.12 -17.70 -0.19
CA LEU A 323 -17.97 -17.71 -1.38
C LEU A 323 -17.91 -19.05 -2.12
N GLY A 324 -16.73 -19.68 -2.16
CA GLY A 324 -16.52 -21.02 -2.69
C GLY A 324 -17.35 -22.08 -1.99
N ILE A 325 -17.36 -22.07 -0.65
CA ILE A 325 -18.18 -23.00 0.16
C ILE A 325 -19.66 -22.83 -0.16
N LEU A 326 -20.17 -21.59 -0.19
CA LEU A 326 -21.57 -21.32 -0.51
C LEU A 326 -21.92 -21.80 -1.94
N TRP A 327 -21.01 -21.61 -2.89
CA TRP A 327 -21.18 -22.09 -4.26
C TRP A 327 -21.27 -23.62 -4.33
N CYS A 328 -20.36 -24.32 -3.67
CA CYS A 328 -20.39 -25.79 -3.61
C CYS A 328 -21.65 -26.31 -2.90
N LEU A 329 -22.05 -25.70 -1.77
CA LEU A 329 -23.27 -26.09 -1.05
C LEU A 329 -24.53 -25.88 -1.89
N SER A 330 -24.60 -24.78 -2.65
CA SER A 330 -25.73 -24.50 -3.56
C SER A 330 -25.83 -25.54 -4.69
N LEU A 331 -24.69 -25.95 -5.26
CA LEU A 331 -24.66 -26.99 -6.28
C LEU A 331 -24.96 -28.39 -5.73
N LEU A 332 -24.46 -28.72 -4.55
CA LEU A 332 -24.79 -29.98 -3.89
C LEU A 332 -26.27 -30.03 -3.52
N ALA A 333 -26.84 -28.94 -3.00
CA ALA A 333 -28.28 -28.83 -2.77
C ALA A 333 -29.08 -29.06 -4.05
N CYS A 334 -28.62 -28.51 -5.18
CA CYS A 334 -29.22 -28.73 -6.50
C CYS A 334 -29.15 -30.21 -6.95
N PHE A 335 -28.07 -30.95 -6.66
CA PHE A 335 -27.91 -32.35 -7.03
C PHE A 335 -28.70 -33.32 -6.14
N PHE A 336 -28.83 -33.00 -4.85
CA PHE A 336 -29.47 -33.86 -3.86
C PHE A 336 -30.92 -33.48 -3.53
N ALA A 337 -31.42 -32.37 -4.06
CA ALA A 337 -32.81 -31.98 -3.88
C ALA A 337 -33.77 -33.05 -4.46
N PRO A 338 -34.67 -33.63 -3.65
CA PRO A 338 -35.75 -34.44 -4.17
C PRO A 338 -36.63 -33.57 -5.07
N ILE A 339 -37.00 -34.10 -6.24
CA ILE A 339 -37.64 -33.42 -7.38
C ILE A 339 -38.99 -32.74 -7.03
N SER A 340 -39.52 -32.93 -5.82
CA SER A 340 -40.94 -32.73 -5.52
C SER A 340 -41.37 -31.44 -4.80
N VAL A 341 -40.49 -30.49 -4.44
CA VAL A 341 -40.96 -29.25 -3.76
C VAL A 341 -40.32 -27.94 -4.25
N ILE A 342 -39.05 -27.93 -4.67
CA ILE A 342 -38.34 -26.68 -5.01
C ILE A 342 -37.75 -26.76 -6.43
N PRO A 343 -38.11 -25.82 -7.33
CA PRO A 343 -37.53 -25.80 -8.67
C PRO A 343 -36.01 -25.56 -8.66
N THR A 344 -35.30 -26.22 -9.57
CA THR A 344 -33.82 -26.23 -9.64
C THR A 344 -33.19 -24.83 -9.81
N TYR A 345 -33.91 -23.85 -10.37
CA TYR A 345 -33.45 -22.47 -10.53
C TYR A 345 -33.48 -21.65 -9.23
N VAL A 346 -34.17 -22.12 -8.19
CA VAL A 346 -34.27 -21.41 -6.90
C VAL A 346 -32.94 -21.42 -6.16
N TYR A 347 -32.16 -22.52 -6.23
CA TYR A 347 -30.85 -22.62 -5.59
C TYR A 347 -29.84 -21.57 -6.09
N PRO A 348 -29.56 -21.44 -7.41
CA PRO A 348 -28.68 -20.38 -7.89
C PRO A 348 -29.25 -18.99 -7.63
N LEU A 349 -30.56 -18.80 -7.73
CA LEU A 349 -31.19 -17.51 -7.42
C LEU A 349 -30.99 -17.13 -5.95
N ALA A 350 -31.13 -18.08 -5.02
CA ALA A 350 -30.87 -17.88 -3.61
C ALA A 350 -29.40 -17.58 -3.33
N LEU A 351 -28.46 -18.28 -3.99
CA LEU A 351 -27.03 -18.02 -3.86
C LEU A 351 -26.67 -16.60 -4.32
N TYR A 352 -27.05 -16.22 -5.54
CA TYR A 352 -26.73 -14.89 -6.07
C TYR A 352 -27.49 -13.78 -5.33
N GLY A 353 -28.74 -14.02 -4.94
CA GLY A 353 -29.51 -13.12 -4.09
C GLY A 353 -28.82 -12.89 -2.74
N PHE A 354 -28.31 -13.96 -2.11
CA PHE A 354 -27.51 -13.85 -0.89
C PHE A 354 -26.21 -13.09 -1.11
N MET A 355 -25.47 -13.34 -2.19
CA MET A 355 -24.24 -12.60 -2.52
C MET A 355 -24.50 -11.10 -2.70
N VAL A 356 -25.57 -10.73 -3.39
CA VAL A 356 -25.97 -9.33 -3.59
C VAL A 356 -26.42 -8.69 -2.27
N PHE A 357 -27.26 -9.38 -1.49
CA PHE A 357 -27.69 -8.90 -0.19
C PHE A 357 -26.52 -8.71 0.78
N PHE A 358 -25.60 -9.68 0.81
CA PHE A 358 -24.36 -9.59 1.57
C PHE A 358 -23.50 -8.40 1.15
N LEU A 359 -23.45 -8.08 -0.15
CA LEU A 359 -22.70 -6.92 -0.63
C LEU A 359 -23.34 -5.59 -0.19
N ILE A 360 -24.68 -5.47 -0.30
CA ILE A 360 -25.45 -4.25 0.03
C ILE A 360 -25.61 -4.06 1.55
N ASN A 361 -25.50 -5.14 2.33
CA ASN A 361 -25.76 -5.15 3.77
C ASN A 361 -25.00 -4.01 4.50
N PRO A 362 -25.72 -3.03 5.07
CA PRO A 362 -25.14 -1.83 5.69
C PRO A 362 -24.52 -2.09 7.08
N THR A 363 -24.67 -3.30 7.62
CA THR A 363 -24.06 -3.66 8.90
C THR A 363 -22.53 -3.78 8.80
N LYS A 364 -21.81 -3.46 9.88
CA LYS A 364 -20.33 -3.57 9.98
C LYS A 364 -19.81 -5.01 10.04
N THR A 365 -20.59 -5.96 9.55
CA THR A 365 -20.18 -7.37 9.41
C THR A 365 -19.17 -7.51 8.25
N PHE A 366 -18.28 -8.50 8.27
CA PHE A 366 -17.34 -8.87 7.19
C PHE A 366 -16.88 -7.75 6.23
N TYR A 367 -15.70 -7.16 6.48
CA TYR A 367 -14.99 -6.25 5.55
C TYR A 367 -15.84 -5.13 4.90
N TYR A 368 -16.71 -4.50 5.71
CA TYR A 368 -17.65 -3.43 5.30
C TYR A 368 -17.06 -2.34 4.40
N LYS A 369 -15.88 -1.80 4.73
CA LYS A 369 -15.24 -0.72 3.96
C LYS A 369 -14.94 -1.15 2.52
N SER A 370 -14.49 -2.39 2.34
CA SER A 370 -14.15 -2.96 1.03
C SER A 370 -15.39 -3.25 0.21
N ARG A 371 -16.48 -3.70 0.85
CA ARG A 371 -17.80 -3.90 0.19
C ARG A 371 -18.37 -2.60 -0.35
N PHE A 372 -18.37 -1.53 0.47
CA PHE A 372 -18.83 -0.21 0.03
C PHE A 372 -17.94 0.41 -1.04
N TRP A 373 -16.62 0.21 -0.95
CA TRP A 373 -15.71 0.62 -2.01
C TRP A 373 -16.02 -0.10 -3.33
N LEU A 374 -16.27 -1.41 -3.29
CA LEU A 374 -16.64 -2.19 -4.46
C LEU A 374 -18.00 -1.76 -5.03
N LEU A 375 -18.99 -1.46 -4.18
CA LEU A 375 -20.27 -0.89 -4.61
C LEU A 375 -20.10 0.48 -5.28
N LYS A 376 -19.26 1.36 -4.73
CA LYS A 376 -18.95 2.66 -5.33
C LYS A 376 -18.27 2.49 -6.69
N LEU A 377 -17.34 1.54 -6.81
CA LEU A 377 -16.67 1.21 -8.05
C LEU A 377 -17.63 0.63 -9.10
N LEU A 378 -18.52 -0.28 -8.69
CA LEU A 378 -19.56 -0.83 -9.56
C LEU A 378 -20.53 0.25 -10.04
N ASN A 379 -20.94 1.16 -9.15
CA ASN A 379 -21.84 2.26 -9.48
C ASN A 379 -21.20 3.26 -10.45
N GLN A 380 -19.92 3.59 -10.23
CA GLN A 380 -19.14 4.44 -11.14
C GLN A 380 -18.94 3.77 -12.51
N LYS A 381 -18.73 2.45 -12.56
CA LYS A 381 -18.60 1.66 -13.80
C LYS A 381 -19.93 1.48 -14.54
N PHE A 382 -21.06 1.36 -13.84
CA PHE A 382 -22.38 1.37 -14.49
C PHE A 382 -22.67 2.69 -15.21
N ALA A 383 -22.13 3.81 -14.71
CA ALA A 383 -22.21 5.12 -15.37
C ALA A 383 -21.22 5.28 -16.55
N THR A 384 -20.23 4.39 -16.70
CA THR A 384 -19.18 4.47 -17.75
C THR A 384 -18.99 3.12 -18.44
N ASN A 385 -19.94 2.78 -19.31
CA ASN A 385 -19.94 1.74 -20.37
C ASN A 385 -19.18 0.40 -20.17
N ILE A 386 -19.92 -0.68 -20.39
CA ILE A 386 -19.65 -2.09 -20.02
C ILE A 386 -18.51 -2.81 -20.80
N HIS A 387 -17.92 -2.26 -21.86
CA HIS A 387 -16.98 -3.04 -22.69
C HIS A 387 -15.48 -2.93 -22.35
N MET A 388 -15.02 -1.88 -21.66
CA MET A 388 -13.57 -1.59 -21.61
C MET A 388 -12.81 -2.30 -20.46
N VAL A 389 -13.51 -2.71 -19.40
CA VAL A 389 -12.85 -3.10 -18.13
C VAL A 389 -12.59 -4.60 -18.02
N CYS A 390 -13.42 -5.45 -18.65
CA CYS A 390 -13.14 -6.89 -18.70
C CYS A 390 -11.87 -7.17 -19.52
N GLY A 391 -11.64 -6.40 -20.60
CA GLY A 391 -10.40 -6.45 -21.40
C GLY A 391 -9.16 -5.94 -20.67
N LEU A 392 -9.26 -4.84 -19.89
CA LEU A 392 -8.13 -4.28 -19.15
C LEU A 392 -7.71 -5.12 -17.94
N LEU A 393 -8.67 -5.70 -17.20
CA LEU A 393 -8.35 -6.61 -16.09
C LEU A 393 -7.82 -7.97 -16.59
N PHE A 394 -8.33 -8.47 -17.72
CA PHE A 394 -7.82 -9.69 -18.35
C PHE A 394 -6.44 -9.47 -19.01
N SER A 395 -6.21 -8.28 -19.60
CA SER A 395 -4.90 -7.84 -20.10
C SER A 395 -3.88 -7.69 -18.98
N ALA A 396 -4.24 -7.03 -17.87
CA ALA A 396 -3.37 -6.92 -16.69
C ALA A 396 -3.11 -8.29 -16.04
N PHE A 397 -4.06 -9.22 -16.12
CA PHE A 397 -3.90 -10.60 -15.67
C PHE A 397 -2.93 -11.40 -16.56
N LEU A 398 -3.05 -11.32 -17.88
CA LEU A 398 -2.10 -11.91 -18.82
C LEU A 398 -0.71 -11.30 -18.68
N LEU A 399 -0.61 -9.99 -18.43
CA LEU A 399 0.66 -9.32 -18.17
C LEU A 399 1.28 -9.80 -16.85
N GLY A 400 0.48 -9.97 -15.79
CA GLY A 400 0.92 -10.50 -14.50
C GLY A 400 1.36 -11.97 -14.58
N PHE A 401 0.64 -12.79 -15.36
CA PHE A 401 1.00 -14.19 -15.61
C PHE A 401 2.27 -14.32 -16.45
N ALA A 402 2.43 -13.48 -17.50
CA ALA A 402 3.64 -13.41 -18.30
C ALA A 402 4.87 -12.94 -17.48
N LEU A 403 4.69 -11.97 -16.58
CA LEU A 403 5.74 -11.50 -15.68
C LEU A 403 6.10 -12.53 -14.61
N SER A 404 5.11 -13.29 -14.10
CA SER A 404 5.35 -14.39 -13.14
C SER A 404 6.03 -15.59 -13.80
N SER A 405 5.70 -15.89 -15.05
CA SER A 405 6.38 -16.92 -15.87
C SER A 405 7.83 -16.51 -16.16
N ALA A 406 8.06 -15.27 -16.59
CA ALA A 406 9.41 -14.77 -16.87
C ALA A 406 10.29 -14.72 -15.62
N CYS A 407 9.71 -14.47 -14.43
CA CYS A 407 10.44 -14.49 -13.17
C CYS A 407 10.76 -15.92 -12.70
N ALA A 408 9.87 -16.88 -12.94
CA ALA A 408 10.12 -18.30 -12.67
C ALA A 408 11.22 -18.88 -13.58
N ASP A 409 11.25 -18.47 -14.86
CA ASP A 409 12.28 -18.89 -15.82
C ASP A 409 13.69 -18.36 -15.44
N THR A 410 13.77 -17.20 -14.77
CA THR A 410 15.05 -16.67 -14.24
C THR A 410 15.54 -17.36 -12.96
N GLU A 411 14.68 -18.07 -12.23
CA GLU A 411 15.07 -18.83 -11.04
C GLU A 411 15.51 -20.27 -11.37
N THR A 412 15.04 -20.85 -12.48
CA THR A 412 15.46 -22.17 -12.96
C THR A 412 16.82 -22.21 -13.69
N GLN A 413 17.50 -21.08 -13.88
CA GLN A 413 18.87 -21.04 -14.42
C GLN A 413 19.98 -20.98 -13.35
N LYS A 414 19.63 -21.20 -12.07
CA LYS A 414 20.63 -21.39 -11.01
C LYS A 414 20.62 -22.84 -10.51
N GLU A 415 21.19 -23.72 -11.32
CA GLU A 415 21.80 -24.95 -10.81
C GLU A 415 23.33 -24.84 -10.80
N PRO A 416 24.00 -25.64 -9.94
CA PRO A 416 25.25 -25.25 -9.29
C PRO A 416 26.45 -25.74 -10.08
N PHE A 417 27.41 -24.84 -10.34
CA PHE A 417 28.79 -25.28 -10.53
C PHE A 417 29.53 -25.13 -9.20
N LEU A 418 29.56 -26.25 -8.50
CA LEU A 418 30.50 -26.57 -7.43
C LEU A 418 31.69 -27.27 -8.07
N ILE A 419 32.85 -26.61 -7.95
CA ILE A 419 34.26 -27.02 -7.93
C ILE A 419 35.09 -26.02 -8.73
#